data_AF-A0A3N0E3W2-F1
#
_entry.id   AF-A0A3N0E3W2-F1
#
_cell.length_a   1.000
_cell.length_b   1.000
_cell.length_c   1.000
_cell.angle_alpha   90.00
_cell.angle_beta   90.00
_cell.angle_gamma   90.00
#
_symmetry.space_group_name_H-M   'P 1'
#
loop_
_entity.id
_entity.type
_entity.pdbx_description
1 polymer ?
#
loop_
_entity_poly.entity_id
_entity_poly.type
_entity_poly.pdbx_seq_one_letter_code
_entity_poly.pdbx_strand_id
1 'polypeptide(L)'
;MPGLDGLRGATLLGVWVDAAAHHVTITLRTGDAGNTVDHNLVLEGVTDFSFFNENPTPWPGAEISDIRSQHDPDTLRLDFTFGSDTAGITVTCAKLVTHRTRSG
;
A
#
# COMPACT_ATOMS: atom_id res chain seq x y z
N MET A 1 5.54 -11.83 7.51
CA MET A 1 4.68 -11.18 8.51
C MET A 1 3.22 -11.41 8.14
N PRO A 2 2.39 -12.04 8.99
CA PRO A 2 1.02 -12.44 8.64
C PRO A 2 0.03 -11.30 8.30
N GLY A 3 0.45 -10.03 8.45
CA GLY A 3 -0.43 -8.86 8.32
C GLY A 3 -0.60 -8.31 6.90
N LEU A 4 0.46 -8.38 6.06
CA LEU A 4 0.44 -7.81 4.70
C LEU A 4 -0.15 -8.77 3.67
N ASP A 5 0.07 -10.08 3.81
CA ASP A 5 -0.49 -11.08 2.89
C ASP A 5 -2.03 -11.04 2.86
N GLY A 6 -2.67 -10.63 3.96
CA GLY A 6 -4.12 -10.44 4.06
C GLY A 6 -4.67 -9.21 3.31
N LEU A 7 -3.81 -8.42 2.67
CA LEU A 7 -4.19 -7.27 1.84
C LEU A 7 -4.17 -7.60 0.33
N ARG A 8 -3.84 -8.83 -0.05
CA ARG A 8 -4.06 -9.29 -1.43
C ARG A 8 -5.55 -9.21 -1.76
N GLY A 9 -5.87 -8.72 -2.96
CA GLY A 9 -7.22 -8.42 -3.39
C GLY A 9 -7.79 -7.10 -2.81
N ALA A 10 -7.02 -6.36 -2.01
CA ALA A 10 -7.46 -5.05 -1.54
C ALA A 10 -7.40 -4.02 -2.67
N THR A 11 -8.41 -3.16 -2.74
CA THR A 11 -8.45 -2.04 -3.69
C THR A 11 -7.75 -0.81 -3.08
N LEU A 12 -6.81 -0.21 -3.80
CA LEU A 12 -6.24 1.08 -3.44
C LEU A 12 -7.29 2.19 -3.56
N LEU A 13 -7.57 2.87 -2.45
CA LEU A 13 -8.47 4.02 -2.42
C LEU A 13 -7.74 5.34 -2.59
N GLY A 14 -6.50 5.42 -2.12
CA GLY A 14 -5.71 6.64 -2.20
C GLY A 14 -4.35 6.52 -1.54
N VAL A 15 -3.49 7.47 -1.90
CA VAL A 15 -2.18 7.68 -1.29
C VAL A 15 -2.08 9.12 -0.87
N TRP A 16 -1.65 9.34 0.38
CA TRP A 16 -1.35 10.66 0.91
C TRP A 16 0.15 10.73 1.24
N VAL A 17 0.81 11.79 0.76
CA VAL A 17 2.25 12.00 0.97
C VAL A 17 2.45 13.31 1.72
N ASP A 18 3.06 13.22 2.89
CA ASP A 18 3.58 14.35 3.65
C ASP A 18 5.11 14.31 3.58
N ALA A 19 5.66 15.00 2.57
CA ALA A 19 7.10 15.00 2.33
C ALA A 19 7.90 15.69 3.45
N ALA A 20 7.33 16.71 4.10
CA ALA A 20 8.01 17.43 5.17
C ALA A 20 8.13 16.56 6.43
N ALA A 21 7.10 15.76 6.72
CA ALA A 21 7.12 14.79 7.81
C ALA A 21 7.78 13.45 7.44
N HIS A 22 8.18 13.26 6.18
CA HIS A 22 8.65 11.96 5.66
C HIS A 22 7.63 10.83 5.91
N HIS A 23 6.34 11.13 5.73
CA HIS A 23 5.25 10.19 5.98
C HIS A 23 4.47 9.90 4.70
N VAL A 24 4.09 8.63 4.53
CA VAL A 24 3.17 8.21 3.46
C VAL A 24 2.05 7.38 4.08
N THR A 25 0.81 7.69 3.72
CA THR A 25 -0.35 6.88 4.09
C THR A 25 -0.93 6.24 2.83
N ILE A 26 -1.00 4.91 2.80
CA ILE A 26 -1.67 4.15 1.75
C ILE A 26 -2.98 3.61 2.31
N THR A 27 -4.10 3.97 1.70
CA THR A 27 -5.42 3.51 2.11
C THR A 27 -5.91 2.42 1.16
N LEU A 28 -6.20 1.25 1.73
CA LEU A 28 -6.64 0.05 1.01
C LEU A 28 -8.00 -0.40 1.54
N ARG A 29 -8.83 -0.97 0.68
CA ARG A 29 -10.13 -1.55 1.07
C ARG A 29 -10.19 -3.03 0.75
N THR A 30 -10.58 -3.83 1.74
CA THR A 30 -10.88 -5.27 1.58
C THR A 30 -12.36 -5.55 1.86
N GLY A 31 -12.88 -6.65 1.30
CA GLY A 31 -14.22 -7.17 1.58
C GLY A 31 -15.24 -6.86 0.47
N ASP A 32 -16.42 -7.47 0.60
CA ASP A 32 -17.48 -7.42 -0.40
C ASP A 32 -18.58 -6.42 -0.03
N ALA A 33 -19.51 -6.18 -0.96
CA ALA A 33 -20.66 -5.31 -0.77
C ALA A 33 -21.44 -5.69 0.50
N GLY A 34 -21.31 -4.86 1.54
CA GLY A 34 -21.98 -5.02 2.85
C GLY A 34 -21.05 -5.29 4.03
N ASN A 35 -19.76 -5.56 3.82
CA ASN A 35 -18.79 -5.71 4.92
C ASN A 35 -17.37 -5.31 4.48
N THR A 36 -17.18 -4.01 4.21
CA THR A 36 -15.89 -3.45 3.81
C THR A 36 -15.04 -3.05 5.02
N VAL A 37 -13.73 -3.27 4.91
CA VAL A 37 -12.74 -2.83 5.90
C VAL A 37 -11.70 -1.98 5.20
N ASP A 38 -11.51 -0.77 5.72
CA ASP A 38 -10.46 0.13 5.27
C ASP A 38 -9.21 -0.08 6.13
N HIS A 39 -8.08 -0.29 5.46
CA HIS A 39 -6.76 -0.44 6.06
C HIS A 39 -5.93 0.80 5.70
N ASN A 40 -5.48 1.53 6.71
CA ASN A 40 -4.56 2.64 6.54
C ASN A 40 -3.16 2.16 6.92
N LEU A 41 -2.28 2.08 5.93
CA LEU A 41 -0.86 1.78 6.10
C LEU A 41 -0.12 3.10 6.24
N VAL A 42 0.33 3.41 7.46
CA VAL A 42 1.11 4.61 7.77
C VAL A 42 2.58 4.23 7.78
N LEU A 43 3.33 4.84 6.86
CA LEU A 43 4.76 4.62 6.63
C LEU A 43 5.49 5.85 7.18
N GLU A 44 6.33 5.64 8.19
CA GLU A 44 7.07 6.69 8.89
C GLU A 44 8.56 6.62 8.51
N GLY A 45 9.23 7.78 8.43
CA GLY A 45 10.63 7.86 8.03
C GLY A 45 10.87 7.40 6.59
N VAL A 46 10.00 7.81 5.68
CA VAL A 46 10.09 7.48 4.25
C VAL A 46 11.28 8.18 3.61
N THR A 47 12.14 7.39 2.99
CA THR A 47 13.35 7.87 2.29
C THR A 47 13.22 7.75 0.78
N ASP A 48 12.41 6.80 0.31
CA ASP A 48 12.11 6.59 -1.10
C ASP A 48 10.64 6.22 -1.26
N PHE A 49 9.98 6.86 -2.22
CA PHE A 49 8.61 6.56 -2.61
C PHE A 49 8.46 6.74 -4.12
N SER A 50 8.04 5.67 -4.79
CA SER A 50 7.87 5.64 -6.24
C SER A 50 6.53 5.02 -6.59
N PHE A 51 5.77 5.71 -7.43
CA PHE A 51 4.62 5.18 -8.13
C PHE A 51 4.99 4.99 -9.59
N PHE A 52 4.78 3.79 -10.13
CA PHE A 52 5.09 3.49 -11.52
C PHE A 52 3.87 2.85 -12.18
N ASN A 53 3.65 3.20 -13.44
CA ASN A 53 2.66 2.57 -14.30
C ASN A 53 3.09 2.67 -15.77
N GLU A 54 3.48 1.54 -16.35
CA GLU A 54 3.88 1.47 -17.76
C GLU A 54 2.68 1.35 -18.70
N ASN A 55 1.47 1.12 -18.17
CA ASN A 55 0.22 1.10 -18.93
C ASN A 55 -0.66 2.32 -18.59
N PRO A 56 -0.74 3.35 -19.45
CA PRO A 56 -1.46 4.59 -19.15
C PRO A 56 -2.98 4.45 -19.04
N THR A 57 -3.53 3.24 -19.18
CA THR A 57 -4.95 2.98 -19.06
C THR A 57 -5.39 3.15 -17.59
N PRO A 58 -6.42 3.98 -17.30
CA PRO A 58 -6.97 4.10 -15.96
C PRO A 58 -7.50 2.74 -15.48
N TRP A 59 -7.03 2.28 -14.34
CA TRP A 59 -7.48 1.01 -13.79
C TRP A 59 -8.73 1.19 -12.94
N PRO A 60 -9.88 0.60 -13.34
CA PRO A 60 -11.01 0.52 -12.44
C PRO A 60 -10.66 -0.45 -11.30
N GLY A 61 -10.29 0.11 -10.15
CA GLY A 61 -9.84 -0.64 -8.98
C GLY A 61 -8.38 -1.07 -9.13
N ALA A 62 -7.45 -0.27 -8.59
CA ALA A 62 -6.06 -0.69 -8.43
C ALA A 62 -5.98 -1.76 -7.33
N GLU A 63 -6.37 -2.98 -7.70
CA GLU A 63 -6.40 -4.14 -6.82
C GLU A 63 -5.00 -4.71 -6.65
N ILE A 64 -4.61 -4.95 -5.40
CA ILE A 64 -3.31 -5.50 -5.05
C ILE A 64 -3.25 -6.98 -5.42
N SER A 65 -2.34 -7.34 -6.33
CA SER A 65 -2.06 -8.73 -6.70
C SER A 65 -0.95 -9.34 -5.83
N ASP A 66 0.05 -8.55 -5.48
CA ASP A 66 1.21 -8.98 -4.68
C ASP A 66 1.71 -7.85 -3.77
N ILE A 67 2.22 -8.22 -2.59
CA ILE A 67 2.95 -7.32 -1.70
C ILE A 67 4.21 -8.07 -1.29
N ARG A 68 5.37 -7.47 -1.57
CA ARG A 68 6.66 -7.97 -1.11
C ARG A 68 7.22 -7.03 -0.06
N SER A 69 7.82 -7.61 0.97
CA SER A 69 8.50 -6.87 2.02
C SER A 69 9.93 -7.37 2.15
N GLN A 70 10.89 -6.46 2.10
CA GLN A 70 12.29 -6.71 2.39
C GLN A 70 12.69 -5.89 3.61
N HIS A 71 13.27 -6.57 4.60
CA HIS A 71 13.77 -5.95 5.82
C HIS A 71 15.28 -5.85 5.75
N ASP A 72 15.78 -4.63 5.87
CA ASP A 72 17.18 -4.32 6.14
C ASP A 72 17.32 -3.92 7.63
N PRO A 73 18.53 -3.85 8.20
CA PRO A 73 18.71 -3.60 9.64
C PRO A 73 17.99 -2.36 10.17
N ASP A 74 17.89 -1.30 9.35
CA ASP A 74 17.34 -0.01 9.73
C ASP A 74 16.12 0.42 8.89
N THR A 75 15.75 -0.35 7.86
CA THR A 75 14.69 0.03 6.92
C THR A 75 13.82 -1.14 6.49
N LEU A 76 12.62 -0.82 6.06
CA LEU A 76 11.64 -1.71 5.48
C LEU A 76 11.31 -1.20 4.08
N ARG A 77 11.61 -2.02 3.07
CA ARG A 77 11.15 -1.83 1.71
C ARG A 77 9.88 -2.63 1.45
N LEU A 78 8.88 -1.98 0.87
CA LEU A 78 7.62 -2.59 0.45
C LEU A 78 7.42 -2.34 -1.04
N ASP A 79 7.12 -3.40 -1.77
CA ASP A 79 6.76 -3.35 -3.18
C ASP A 79 5.33 -3.88 -3.33
N PHE A 80 4.40 -2.99 -3.68
CA PHE A 80 3.01 -3.27 -3.98
C PHE A 80 2.85 -3.42 -5.49
N THR A 81 2.25 -4.51 -5.93
CA THR A 81 1.93 -4.77 -7.35
C THR A 81 0.42 -4.73 -7.54
N PHE A 82 -0.04 -4.09 -8.62
CA PHE A 82 -1.46 -3.91 -8.91
C PHE A 82 -1.84 -4.58 -10.23
N GLY A 83 -2.63 -5.67 -10.18
CA GLY A 83 -3.17 -6.37 -11.36
C GLY A 83 -2.15 -7.02 -12.33
N SER A 84 -1.03 -6.35 -12.60
CA SER A 84 0.09 -6.69 -13.48
C SER A 84 1.39 -6.21 -12.82
N ASP A 85 2.52 -6.81 -13.19
CA ASP A 85 3.86 -6.45 -12.72
C ASP A 85 4.37 -5.09 -13.24
N THR A 86 3.66 -4.48 -14.19
CA THR A 86 4.04 -3.21 -14.83
C THR A 86 3.48 -1.97 -14.13
N ALA A 87 2.78 -2.12 -12.99
CA ALA A 87 2.50 -0.97 -12.13
C ALA A 87 2.41 -1.35 -10.65
N GLY A 88 2.75 -0.36 -9.83
CA GLY A 88 2.93 -0.58 -8.41
C GLY A 88 3.35 0.65 -7.65
N ILE A 89 3.53 0.43 -6.35
CA ILE A 89 4.16 1.37 -5.43
C ILE A 89 5.38 0.67 -4.84
N THR A 90 6.52 1.32 -4.90
CA THR A 90 7.69 0.96 -4.09
C THR A 90 7.86 2.04 -3.03
N VAL A 91 8.04 1.63 -1.78
CA VAL A 91 8.33 2.54 -0.67
C VAL A 91 9.39 1.95 0.25
N THR A 92 10.34 2.78 0.66
CA THR A 92 11.32 2.46 1.71
C THR A 92 11.07 3.38 2.89
N CYS A 93 10.87 2.78 4.07
CA CYS A 93 10.52 3.48 5.30
C CYS A 93 11.24 2.88 6.51
N ALA A 94 11.33 3.64 7.60
CA ALA A 94 11.86 3.11 8.87
C ALA A 94 10.83 2.24 9.60
N LYS A 95 9.53 2.54 9.44
CA LYS A 95 8.46 1.91 10.20
C LYS A 95 7.15 1.89 9.42
N LEU A 96 6.44 0.77 9.54
CA LEU A 96 5.07 0.59 9.05
C LEU A 96 4.11 0.36 10.23
N VAL A 97 3.02 1.12 10.26
CA VAL A 97 1.89 0.94 11.18
C VAL A 97 0.63 0.69 10.37
N THR A 98 -0.15 -0.32 10.77
CA THR A 98 -1.42 -0.65 10.11
C THR A 98 -2.58 -0.33 11.03
N HIS A 99 -3.47 0.55 10.58
CA HIS A 99 -4.76 0.81 11.23
C HIS A 99 -5.88 0.17 10.43
N ARG A 100 -6.87 -0.37 11.13
CA ARG A 100 -8.07 -0.96 10.51
C ARG A 100 -9.30 -0.21 10.98
N THR A 101 -10.14 0.17 10.04
CA THR A 101 -11.43 0.81 10.31
C THR A 101 -12.50 0.02 9.59
N ARG A 102 -13.50 -0.46 10.33
CA ARG A 102 -14.65 -1.12 9.73
C ARG A 102 -15.59 -0.05 9.20
N SER A 103 -15.81 -0.05 7.89
CA SER A 103 -16.76 0.86 7.25
C SER A 103 -18.11 0.15 7.24
N GLY A 104 -18.97 0.54 8.19
CA GLY A 104 -20.32 -0.02 8.41
C GLY A 104 -21.41 0.94 7.97
#